data_AF-A0A937I699-F1
#
_entry.id   AF-A0A937I699-F1
#
_cell.length_a   1.000
_cell.length_b   1.000
_cell.length_c   1.000
_cell.angle_alpha   90.00
_cell.angle_beta   90.00
_cell.angle_gamma   90.00
#
_symmetry.space_group_name_H-M   'P 1'
#
loop_
_entity.id
_entity.type
_entity.pdbx_description
1 polymer ?
#
loop_
_entity_poly.entity_id
_entity_poly.type
_entity_poly.pdbx_seq_one_letter_code
_entity_poly.pdbx_strand_id
1 'polypeptide(L)'
;CPYFLGGRNWQSGAYNPDTRMLYLPILEMCMMAGLMADGTLLSTGIEATPAPRADSDGQFGRLQAINMDTMELAWRHRETTPPSTPLLSTGGGLVFGGNLDSSFKAYDAETGAVLWQAALGNLPSSFPITYAVDGKQYVAVVQGQPSRFTGSLYGIISNFLGEDNPAIKTPTDQPKLVVFSLD
;
A
#
# COMPACT_ATOMS: atom_id res chain seq x y z
N CYS A 1 -8.55 0.33 16.93
CA CYS A 1 -7.58 0.44 15.83
C CYS A 1 -6.81 -0.87 15.76
N PRO A 2 -6.81 -1.58 14.62
CA PRO A 2 -7.08 -1.10 13.26
C PRO A 2 -8.57 -1.06 12.85
N TYR A 3 -8.86 -0.68 11.60
CA TYR A 3 -10.08 -1.02 10.85
C TYR A 3 -10.15 -2.53 10.60
N PHE A 4 -11.31 -3.12 10.29
CA PHE A 4 -11.43 -4.59 10.13
C PHE A 4 -10.66 -5.13 8.92
N LEU A 5 -10.38 -4.30 7.91
CA LEU A 5 -9.45 -4.65 6.85
C LEU A 5 -7.99 -4.73 7.33
N GLY A 6 -7.73 -4.46 8.61
CA GLY A 6 -6.45 -4.62 9.30
C GLY A 6 -5.54 -3.40 9.16
N GLY A 7 -4.48 -3.38 9.97
CA GLY A 7 -3.31 -2.54 9.69
C GLY A 7 -2.46 -3.12 8.56
N ARG A 8 -2.64 -4.41 8.27
CA ARG A 8 -2.11 -5.18 7.14
C ARG A 8 -3.18 -6.14 6.66
N ASN A 9 -3.16 -6.49 5.38
CA ASN A 9 -4.04 -7.49 4.80
C ASN A 9 -3.25 -8.33 3.79
N TRP A 10 -3.86 -8.67 2.65
CA TRP A 10 -3.25 -9.46 1.57
C TRP A 10 -1.97 -8.84 0.98
N GLN A 11 -1.73 -7.53 1.14
CA GLN A 11 -0.49 -6.91 0.70
C GLN A 11 0.71 -7.45 1.49
N SER A 12 1.39 -8.44 0.94
CA SER A 12 2.57 -9.04 1.56
C SER A 12 3.69 -8.02 1.79
N GLY A 13 4.45 -8.24 2.86
CA GLY A 13 5.73 -7.54 3.05
C GLY A 13 6.81 -8.13 2.15
N ALA A 14 7.99 -7.51 2.18
CA ALA A 14 9.19 -8.02 1.53
C ALA A 14 10.31 -8.14 2.55
N TYR A 15 11.17 -9.14 2.40
CA TYR A 15 12.32 -9.36 3.27
C TYR A 15 13.60 -9.30 2.45
N ASN A 16 14.61 -8.59 2.94
CA ASN A 16 15.95 -8.61 2.38
C ASN A 16 16.86 -9.46 3.28
N PRO A 17 17.38 -10.61 2.79
CA PRO A 17 18.22 -11.49 3.59
C PRO A 17 19.61 -10.92 3.88
N ASP A 18 20.14 -10.03 3.05
CA ASP A 18 21.48 -9.46 3.20
C ASP A 18 21.51 -8.44 4.34
N THR A 19 20.46 -7.61 4.45
CA THR A 19 20.32 -6.60 5.50
C THR A 19 19.49 -7.09 6.70
N ARG A 20 18.83 -8.24 6.56
CA ARG A 20 17.90 -8.83 7.54
C ARG A 20 16.75 -7.88 7.90
N MET A 21 16.31 -7.10 6.90
CA MET A 21 15.24 -6.12 7.04
C MET A 21 13.91 -6.66 6.50
N LEU A 22 12.84 -6.50 7.28
CA LEU A 22 11.47 -6.78 6.88
C LEU A 22 10.74 -5.46 6.59
N TYR A 23 10.30 -5.29 5.34
CA TYR A 23 9.53 -4.16 4.86
C TYR A 23 8.04 -4.50 4.85
N LEU A 24 7.22 -3.60 5.39
CA LEU A 24 5.80 -3.83 5.61
C LEU A 24 4.96 -2.68 5.05
N PRO A 25 4.01 -2.95 4.12
CA PRO A 25 2.97 -1.99 3.82
C PRO A 25 1.96 -1.96 4.97
N ILE A 26 1.58 -0.77 5.42
CA ILE A 26 0.70 -0.55 6.57
C ILE A 26 -0.41 0.43 6.19
N LEU A 27 -1.62 0.10 6.62
CA LEU A 27 -2.79 0.96 6.63
C LEU A 27 -2.94 1.63 8.01
N GLU A 28 -3.05 2.94 8.02
CA GLU A 28 -3.23 3.75 9.24
C GLU A 28 -4.67 4.27 9.37
N MET A 29 -5.60 3.42 9.79
CA MET A 29 -6.95 3.84 10.16
C MET A 29 -7.59 2.93 11.21
N CYS A 30 -8.74 3.35 11.70
CA CYS A 30 -9.50 2.68 12.75
C CYS A 30 -10.93 2.36 12.27
N MET A 31 -11.74 1.85 13.19
CA MET A 31 -13.17 1.72 13.01
C MET A 31 -13.86 2.11 14.30
N MET A 32 -15.10 2.58 14.18
CA MET A 32 -16.06 2.49 15.26
C MET A 32 -16.74 1.13 15.13
N ALA A 33 -16.74 0.34 16.21
CA ALA A 33 -17.38 -0.97 16.22
C ALA A 33 -18.29 -1.07 17.44
N GLY A 34 -19.50 -1.60 17.25
CA GLY A 34 -20.47 -1.76 18.32
C GLY A 34 -21.70 -2.55 17.88
N LEU A 35 -22.55 -2.88 18.84
CA LEU A 35 -23.86 -3.44 18.57
C LEU A 35 -24.78 -2.30 18.11
N MET A 36 -25.30 -2.40 16.90
CA MET A 36 -26.35 -1.50 16.39
C MET A 36 -27.55 -2.38 16.02
N ALA A 37 -28.76 -1.92 16.36
CA ALA A 37 -29.99 -2.74 16.29
C ALA A 37 -30.32 -3.21 14.86
N ASP A 38 -29.71 -2.59 13.86
CA ASP A 38 -29.82 -2.82 12.42
C ASP A 38 -28.48 -3.22 11.77
N GLY A 39 -27.46 -3.58 12.56
CA GLY A 39 -26.13 -3.91 12.05
C GLY A 39 -26.17 -5.04 11.00
N THR A 40 -25.92 -4.70 9.74
CA THR A 40 -26.03 -5.64 8.59
C THR A 40 -24.70 -6.29 8.18
N LEU A 41 -23.58 -5.89 8.79
CA LEU A 41 -22.25 -6.32 8.33
C LEU A 41 -21.91 -7.76 8.75
N LEU A 42 -22.28 -8.15 9.98
CA LEU A 42 -22.04 -9.48 10.55
C LEU A 42 -23.35 -10.06 11.06
N SER A 43 -23.52 -11.38 10.97
CA SER A 43 -24.68 -12.10 11.53
C SER A 43 -24.84 -11.95 13.04
N THR A 44 -23.85 -11.36 13.72
CA THR A 44 -23.83 -11.02 15.14
C THR A 44 -24.50 -9.68 15.47
N GLY A 45 -24.96 -8.90 14.48
CA GLY A 45 -25.53 -7.56 14.70
C GLY A 45 -24.49 -6.48 15.03
N ILE A 46 -23.21 -6.77 14.79
CA ILE A 46 -22.11 -5.81 14.94
C ILE A 46 -22.01 -4.98 13.66
N GLU A 47 -21.98 -3.67 13.83
CA GLU A 47 -21.59 -2.73 12.79
C GLU A 47 -20.14 -2.29 12.99
N ALA A 48 -19.42 -2.10 11.88
CA ALA A 48 -18.07 -1.57 11.86
C ALA A 48 -17.97 -0.47 10.80
N THR A 49 -17.93 0.78 11.22
CA THR A 49 -17.81 1.94 10.32
C THR A 49 -16.35 2.41 10.27
N PRO A 50 -15.80 2.65 9.07
CA PRO A 50 -14.45 3.20 8.94
C PRO A 50 -14.33 4.53 9.67
N ALA A 51 -13.25 4.73 10.41
CA ALA A 51 -12.92 6.01 11.02
C ALA A 51 -11.43 6.35 10.87
N PRO A 52 -11.07 7.62 10.65
CA PRO A 52 -9.69 8.06 10.84
C PRO A 52 -9.23 7.78 12.27
N ARG A 53 -7.91 7.75 12.47
CA ARG A 53 -7.37 7.79 13.84
C ARG A 53 -7.79 9.11 14.51
N ALA A 54 -7.95 9.08 15.84
CA ALA A 54 -8.27 10.29 16.59
C ALA A 54 -7.21 11.40 16.43
N ASP A 55 -5.95 11.01 16.23
CA ASP A 55 -4.80 11.88 15.97
C ASP A 55 -4.41 11.92 14.48
N SER A 56 -5.35 11.64 13.57
CA SER A 56 -5.07 11.60 12.14
C SER A 56 -4.59 12.95 11.63
N ASP A 57 -3.48 12.94 10.91
CA ASP A 57 -2.89 14.05 10.17
C ASP A 57 -3.16 13.94 8.66
N GLY A 58 -4.11 13.09 8.25
CA GLY A 58 -4.45 12.85 6.85
C GLY A 58 -3.52 11.87 6.13
N GLN A 59 -2.53 11.30 6.83
CA GLN A 59 -1.66 10.25 6.28
C GLN A 59 -2.18 8.86 6.66
N PHE A 60 -2.78 8.18 5.69
CA PHE A 60 -3.38 6.85 5.87
C PHE A 60 -2.48 5.70 5.43
N GLY A 61 -1.38 5.98 4.73
CA GLY A 61 -0.40 5.01 4.31
C GLY A 61 0.87 5.05 5.13
N ARG A 62 1.47 3.88 5.35
CA ARG A 62 2.82 3.78 5.89
C ARG A 62 3.59 2.62 5.26
N LEU A 63 4.79 2.89 4.81
CA LEU A 63 5.83 1.88 4.63
C LEU A 63 6.71 1.89 5.88
N GLN A 64 7.06 0.72 6.41
CA GLN A 64 7.99 0.64 7.53
C GLN A 64 8.97 -0.50 7.35
N ALA A 65 10.14 -0.36 7.96
CA ALA A 65 11.14 -1.41 8.02
C ALA A 65 11.42 -1.81 9.47
N ILE A 66 11.49 -3.12 9.69
CA ILE A 66 11.83 -3.74 10.97
C ILE A 66 13.14 -4.48 10.78
N ASN A 67 14.10 -4.22 11.66
CA ASN A 67 15.32 -5.01 11.72
C ASN A 67 15.00 -6.35 12.40
N MET A 68 15.18 -7.46 11.70
CA MET A 68 14.74 -8.77 12.19
C MET A 68 15.69 -9.40 13.22
N ASP A 69 16.88 -8.82 13.42
CA ASP A 69 17.79 -9.26 14.49
C ASP A 69 17.42 -8.64 15.84
N THR A 70 17.06 -7.35 15.82
CA THR A 70 16.71 -6.58 17.03
C THR A 70 15.20 -6.55 17.30
N MET A 71 14.39 -6.85 16.28
CA MET A 71 12.93 -6.67 16.27
C MET A 71 12.49 -5.20 16.44
N GLU A 72 13.37 -4.25 16.16
CA GLU A 72 13.11 -2.82 16.29
C GLU A 72 12.67 -2.17 14.97
N LEU A 73 11.86 -1.12 15.09
CA LEU A 73 11.50 -0.27 13.96
C LEU A 73 12.72 0.55 13.54
N ALA A 74 13.29 0.23 12.38
CA ALA A 74 14.42 0.97 11.85
C ALA A 74 13.98 2.32 11.28
N TRP A 75 12.91 2.32 10.48
CA TRP A 75 12.34 3.54 9.91
C TRP A 75 10.87 3.39 9.52
N ARG A 76 10.22 4.54 9.32
CA ARG A 76 8.87 4.66 8.77
C ARG A 76 8.80 5.78 7.75
N HIS A 77 8.09 5.54 6.66
CA HIS A 77 7.71 6.52 5.64
C HIS A 77 6.18 6.56 5.58
N ARG A 78 5.57 7.72 5.85
CA ARG A 78 4.12 7.89 5.85
C ARG A 78 3.69 8.68 4.62
N GLU A 79 2.50 8.36 4.12
CA GLU A 79 1.95 8.98 2.92
C GLU A 79 0.44 9.19 3.07
N THR A 80 -0.10 10.14 2.31
CA THR A 80 -1.53 10.44 2.29
C THR A 80 -2.36 9.20 1.94
N THR A 81 -1.99 8.48 0.89
CA THR A 81 -2.73 7.29 0.43
C THR A 81 -2.04 5.98 0.85
N PRO A 82 -2.82 4.95 1.23
CA PRO A 82 -2.25 3.69 1.66
C PRO A 82 -1.65 2.87 0.51
N PRO A 83 -0.72 1.95 0.83
CA PRO A 83 -0.22 0.98 -0.13
C PRO A 83 -1.35 0.11 -0.70
N SER A 84 -1.40 -0.01 -2.01
CA SER A 84 -2.38 -0.82 -2.75
C SER A 84 -1.79 -2.14 -3.27
N THR A 85 -0.46 -2.30 -3.21
CA THR A 85 0.23 -3.52 -3.59
C THR A 85 1.02 -4.13 -2.42
N PRO A 86 1.36 -5.42 -2.52
CA PRO A 86 2.52 -6.00 -1.85
C PRO A 86 3.82 -5.25 -2.19
N LEU A 87 4.87 -5.51 -1.42
CA LEU A 87 6.19 -4.96 -1.68
C LEU A 87 7.10 -5.96 -2.37
N LEU A 88 8.09 -5.44 -3.09
CA LEU A 88 9.19 -6.19 -3.68
C LEU A 88 10.51 -5.58 -3.21
N SER A 89 11.33 -6.34 -2.48
CA SER A 89 12.70 -5.94 -2.16
C SER A 89 13.69 -6.57 -3.14
N THR A 90 14.74 -5.84 -3.50
CA THR A 90 15.79 -6.31 -4.42
C THR A 90 17.18 -6.23 -3.76
N GLY A 91 18.12 -7.01 -4.28
CA GLY A 91 19.53 -6.94 -3.85
C GLY A 91 20.24 -5.62 -4.22
N GLY A 92 19.60 -4.77 -5.02
CA GLY A 92 20.10 -3.43 -5.34
C GLY A 92 19.81 -2.36 -4.29
N GLY A 93 19.32 -2.74 -3.11
CA GLY A 93 18.98 -1.78 -2.05
C GLY A 93 17.68 -1.01 -2.30
N LEU A 94 16.75 -1.58 -3.08
CA LEU A 94 15.47 -0.94 -3.40
C LEU A 94 14.29 -1.76 -2.87
N VAL A 95 13.22 -1.04 -2.51
CA VAL A 95 11.90 -1.60 -2.22
C VAL A 95 10.89 -0.98 -3.17
N PHE A 96 10.14 -1.78 -3.91
CA PHE A 96 9.11 -1.33 -4.82
C PHE A 96 7.71 -1.57 -4.25
N GLY A 97 6.80 -0.64 -4.51
CA GLY A 97 5.39 -0.74 -4.11
C GLY A 97 4.54 0.34 -4.76
N GLY A 98 3.23 0.13 -4.78
CA GLY A 98 2.26 1.09 -5.29
C GLY A 98 1.22 1.49 -4.25
N ASN A 99 0.62 2.66 -4.46
CA ASN A 99 -0.34 3.28 -3.55
C ASN A 99 -1.64 3.67 -4.27
N LEU A 100 -2.67 4.01 -3.49
CA LEU A 100 -3.98 4.39 -4.03
C LEU A 100 -4.00 5.73 -4.80
N ASP A 101 -2.93 6.53 -4.75
CA ASP A 101 -2.72 7.71 -5.60
C ASP A 101 -2.29 7.35 -7.04
N SER A 102 -2.45 6.08 -7.41
CA SER A 102 -1.99 5.46 -8.66
C SER A 102 -0.49 5.63 -8.92
N SER A 103 0.31 5.76 -7.85
CA SER A 103 1.77 5.78 -7.97
C SER A 103 2.35 4.38 -7.85
N PHE A 104 3.44 4.14 -8.57
CA PHE A 104 4.36 3.04 -8.33
C PHE A 104 5.75 3.61 -8.06
N LYS A 105 6.34 3.23 -6.93
CA LYS A 105 7.51 3.90 -6.33
C LYS A 105 8.62 2.90 -6.08
N ALA A 106 9.86 3.39 -6.14
CA ALA A 106 11.04 2.74 -5.61
C ALA A 106 11.53 3.54 -4.40
N TYR A 107 11.61 2.87 -3.26
CA TYR A 107 12.11 3.41 -2.01
C TYR A 107 13.52 2.90 -1.77
N ASP A 108 14.36 3.76 -1.21
CA ASP A 108 15.63 3.39 -0.62
C ASP A 108 15.40 2.42 0.55
N ALA A 109 16.07 1.27 0.52
CA ALA A 109 15.85 0.19 1.48
C ALA A 109 16.37 0.52 2.89
N GLU A 110 17.31 1.46 3.03
CA GLU A 110 17.92 1.83 4.32
C GLU A 110 17.19 2.98 5.01
N THR A 111 16.60 3.89 4.23
CA THR A 111 16.03 5.14 4.75
C THR A 111 14.53 5.26 4.51
N GLY A 112 13.97 4.51 3.57
CA GLY A 112 12.58 4.65 3.12
C GLY A 112 12.32 5.89 2.27
N ALA A 113 13.37 6.59 1.80
CA ALA A 113 13.22 7.74 0.91
C ALA A 113 12.73 7.29 -0.47
N VAL A 114 11.82 8.06 -1.09
CA VAL A 114 11.41 7.82 -2.48
C VAL A 114 12.55 8.23 -3.41
N LEU A 115 13.12 7.28 -4.14
CA LEU A 115 14.19 7.53 -5.11
C LEU A 115 13.66 7.67 -6.54
N TRP A 116 12.53 7.02 -6.82
CA TRP A 116 11.88 7.06 -8.12
C TRP A 116 10.38 6.82 -7.99
N GLN A 117 9.61 7.38 -8.92
CA GLN A 117 8.17 7.21 -9.00
C GLN A 117 7.68 7.30 -10.44
N ALA A 118 6.72 6.44 -10.79
CA ALA A 118 5.87 6.59 -11.96
C ALA A 118 4.42 6.85 -11.54
N ALA A 119 3.74 7.73 -12.29
CA ALA A 119 2.29 7.84 -12.25
C ALA A 119 1.69 6.84 -13.22
N LEU A 120 0.90 5.90 -12.71
CA LEU A 120 0.14 4.94 -13.49
C LEU A 120 -1.22 5.55 -13.89
N GLY A 121 -1.83 5.01 -14.95
CA GLY A 121 -3.15 5.44 -15.41
C GLY A 121 -4.30 4.80 -14.61
N ASN A 122 -4.01 3.82 -13.76
CA ASN A 122 -4.96 3.13 -12.90
C ASN A 122 -4.26 2.60 -11.63
N LEU A 123 -5.03 2.13 -10.66
CA LEU A 123 -4.54 1.60 -9.39
C LEU A 123 -3.61 0.40 -9.60
N PRO A 124 -2.36 0.44 -9.09
CA PRO A 124 -1.51 -0.74 -9.04
C PRO A 124 -2.13 -1.77 -8.09
N SER A 125 -2.34 -2.99 -8.59
CA SER A 125 -3.26 -3.96 -7.98
C SER A 125 -2.77 -5.40 -7.99
N SER A 126 -1.49 -5.65 -8.34
CA SER A 126 -0.87 -6.97 -8.23
C SER A 126 0.37 -6.96 -7.33
N PHE A 127 0.92 -8.15 -7.12
CA PHE A 127 2.28 -8.34 -6.62
C PHE A 127 3.27 -7.77 -7.66
N PRO A 128 4.16 -6.84 -7.29
CA PRO A 128 5.27 -6.46 -8.14
C PRO A 128 6.27 -7.61 -8.23
N ILE A 129 6.84 -7.84 -9.40
CA ILE A 129 7.89 -8.84 -9.62
C ILE A 129 9.09 -8.21 -10.32
N THR A 130 10.24 -8.88 -10.23
CA THR A 130 11.41 -8.56 -11.05
C THR A 130 11.99 -9.81 -11.70
N TYR A 131 12.55 -9.65 -12.89
CA TYR A 131 13.18 -10.71 -13.69
C TYR A 131 14.24 -10.10 -14.61
N ALA A 132 15.04 -10.93 -15.26
CA ALA A 132 16.05 -10.48 -16.22
C ALA A 132 15.93 -11.26 -17.54
N VAL A 133 16.19 -10.57 -18.65
CA VAL A 133 16.29 -11.13 -19.99
C VAL A 133 17.54 -10.56 -20.63
N ASP A 134 18.43 -11.42 -21.15
CA ASP A 134 19.68 -11.03 -21.81
C ASP A 134 20.52 -10.02 -21.00
N GLY A 135 20.58 -10.23 -19.68
CA GLY A 135 21.33 -9.37 -18.76
C GLY A 135 20.63 -8.05 -18.37
N LYS A 136 19.48 -7.73 -18.96
CA LYS A 136 18.68 -6.55 -18.62
C LYS A 136 17.62 -6.90 -17.58
N GLN A 137 17.58 -6.16 -16.46
CA GLN A 137 16.59 -6.33 -15.41
C GLN A 137 15.30 -5.56 -15.71
N TYR A 138 14.17 -6.17 -15.38
CA TYR A 138 12.84 -5.62 -15.51
C TYR A 138 12.10 -5.67 -14.17
N VAL A 139 11.23 -4.71 -13.93
CA VAL A 139 10.28 -4.68 -12.81
C VAL A 139 8.87 -4.55 -13.39
N ALA A 140 7.95 -5.40 -12.97
CA ALA A 140 6.61 -5.44 -13.53
C ALA A 140 5.52 -5.40 -12.46
N VAL A 141 4.42 -4.72 -12.77
CA VAL A 141 3.22 -4.62 -11.93
C VAL A 141 1.98 -4.49 -12.81
N VAL A 142 0.84 -5.04 -12.39
CA VAL A 142 -0.44 -4.87 -13.07
C VAL A 142 -1.17 -3.67 -12.46
N GLN A 143 -1.73 -2.82 -13.33
CA GLN A 143 -2.71 -1.80 -12.94
C GLN A 143 -4.14 -2.23 -13.32
N GLY A 144 -5.15 -1.66 -12.65
CA GLY A 144 -6.54 -1.67 -13.09
C GLY A 144 -7.42 -2.87 -12.75
N GLN A 145 -6.95 -3.87 -12.00
CA GLN A 145 -7.79 -4.95 -11.47
C GLN A 145 -7.80 -4.96 -9.94
N PRO A 146 -8.36 -3.94 -9.27
CA PRO A 146 -8.36 -3.90 -7.82
C PRO A 146 -9.20 -5.05 -7.25
N SER A 147 -8.67 -5.70 -6.22
CA SER A 147 -9.46 -6.59 -5.37
C SER A 147 -10.63 -5.82 -4.71
N ARG A 148 -11.64 -6.54 -4.20
CA ARG A 148 -12.69 -5.91 -3.38
C ARG A 148 -12.09 -5.11 -2.21
N PHE A 149 -11.01 -5.62 -1.61
CA PHE A 149 -10.26 -4.89 -0.59
C PHE A 149 -9.78 -3.53 -1.10
N THR A 150 -9.08 -3.49 -2.24
CA THR A 150 -8.46 -2.28 -2.77
C THR A 150 -9.53 -1.27 -3.21
N GLY A 151 -10.60 -1.75 -3.84
CA GLY A 151 -11.73 -0.91 -4.25
C GLY A 151 -12.48 -0.29 -3.05
N SER A 152 -12.77 -1.08 -2.01
CA SER A 152 -13.37 -0.55 -0.77
C SER A 152 -12.46 0.46 -0.09
N LEU A 153 -11.16 0.17 0.01
CA LEU A 153 -10.21 1.07 0.64
C LEU A 153 -10.09 2.39 -0.13
N TYR A 154 -10.11 2.36 -1.47
CA TYR A 154 -10.14 3.58 -2.28
C TYR A 154 -11.34 4.46 -1.93
N GLY A 155 -12.56 3.92 -1.91
CA GLY A 155 -13.76 4.69 -1.54
C GLY A 155 -13.69 5.26 -0.12
N ILE A 156 -13.20 4.49 0.86
CA ILE A 156 -13.06 4.97 2.25
C ILE A 156 -12.07 6.13 2.34
N ILE A 157 -10.90 5.99 1.69
CA ILE A 157 -9.86 7.02 1.71
C ILE A 157 -10.31 8.27 0.96
N SER A 158 -11.02 8.12 -0.17
CA SER A 158 -11.65 9.24 -0.87
C SER A 158 -12.65 9.98 0.02
N ASN A 159 -13.48 9.27 0.78
CA ASN A 159 -14.42 9.89 1.72
C ASN A 159 -13.70 10.64 2.86
N PHE A 160 -12.60 10.10 3.38
CA PHE A 160 -11.84 10.76 4.44
C PHE A 160 -11.08 12.00 3.96
N LEU A 161 -10.53 11.95 2.76
CA LEU A 161 -9.73 13.03 2.20
C LEU A 161 -10.57 14.09 1.47
N GLY A 162 -11.80 13.75 1.10
CA GLY A 162 -12.65 14.50 0.17
C GLY A 162 -12.40 14.06 -1.27
N GLU A 163 -13.47 13.96 -2.07
CA GLU A 163 -13.37 13.49 -3.47
C GLU A 163 -12.53 14.42 -4.36
N ASP A 164 -12.45 15.70 -4.03
CA ASP A 164 -11.64 16.71 -4.75
C ASP A 164 -10.16 16.73 -4.31
N ASN A 165 -9.74 15.87 -3.38
CA ASN A 165 -8.37 15.84 -2.89
C ASN A 165 -7.41 15.39 -4.00
N PRO A 166 -6.31 16.13 -4.29
CA PRO A 166 -5.39 15.80 -5.38
C PRO A 166 -4.65 14.45 -5.21
N ALA A 167 -4.64 13.88 -4.00
CA ALA A 167 -4.09 12.55 -3.75
C ALA A 167 -5.03 11.42 -4.24
N ILE A 168 -6.31 11.73 -4.44
CA ILE A 168 -7.31 10.82 -5.01
C ILE A 168 -7.34 11.03 -6.52
N LYS A 169 -6.92 10.01 -7.27
CA LYS A 169 -6.92 10.07 -8.74
C LYS A 169 -7.93 9.09 -9.28
N THR A 170 -8.92 9.62 -9.99
CA THR A 170 -9.87 8.81 -10.76
C THR A 170 -9.09 7.95 -11.75
N PRO A 171 -9.21 6.62 -11.67
CA PRO A 171 -8.58 5.74 -12.65
C PRO A 171 -9.09 6.01 -14.07
N THR A 172 -8.19 6.19 -15.03
CA THR A 172 -8.53 6.59 -16.40
C THR A 172 -8.20 5.51 -17.44
N ASP A 173 -7.34 4.55 -17.10
CA ASP A 173 -6.77 3.60 -18.05
C ASP A 173 -7.28 2.17 -17.84
N GLN A 174 -7.13 1.32 -18.84
CA GLN A 174 -7.55 -0.09 -18.80
C GLN A 174 -6.57 -0.94 -17.97
N PRO A 175 -7.01 -2.13 -17.52
CA PRO A 175 -6.12 -3.10 -16.92
C PRO A 175 -4.97 -3.50 -17.84
N LYS A 176 -3.72 -3.43 -17.35
CA LYS A 176 -2.53 -3.83 -18.11
C LYS A 176 -1.34 -4.17 -17.22
N LEU A 177 -0.43 -4.97 -17.77
CA LEU A 177 0.91 -5.16 -17.21
C LEU A 177 1.78 -3.96 -17.61
N VAL A 178 2.37 -3.31 -16.63
CA VAL A 178 3.34 -2.23 -16.81
C VAL A 178 4.71 -2.79 -16.44
N VAL A 179 5.68 -2.60 -17.34
CA VAL A 179 7.05 -3.12 -17.19
C VAL A 179 8.03 -1.95 -17.28
N PHE A 180 8.94 -1.87 -16.33
CA PHE A 180 10.00 -0.87 -16.22
C PHE A 180 11.36 -1.53 -16.38
N SER A 181 12.30 -0.83 -17.00
CA SER A 181 13.73 -1.16 -17.03
C SER A 181 14.53 0.14 -17.11
N LEU A 182 15.81 0.06 -16.76
CA LEU A 182 16.75 1.12 -17.15
C LEU A 182 16.94 1.10 -18.67
N ASP A 183 17.33 2.23 -19.27
CA ASP A 183 17.62 2.31 -20.71
C ASP A 183 18.86 1.49 -21.08
#